data_AF-A0A5E5BKI1-F1
#
_entry.id   AF-A0A5E5BKI1-F1
#
_cell.length_a   1.000
_cell.length_b   1.000
_cell.length_c   1.000
_cell.angle_alpha   90.00
_cell.angle_beta   90.00
_cell.angle_gamma   90.00
#
_symmetry.space_group_name_H-M   'P 1'
#
loop_
_entity.id
_entity.type
_entity.pdbx_description
1 polymer ?
#
loop_
_entity_poly.entity_id
_entity_poly.type
_entity_poly.pdbx_seq_one_letter_code
_entity_poly.pdbx_strand_id
1 'polypeptide(L)'
;MMIGDQQDIFKRLRALLPTTWFPGVALILDALLNGIAYAISFAYSLWAYAKLQTRIATATDGWLDMIAWDFFGASLLRAAGQSDDSFRIRIVINLFRGKGTRPAMAQVLKDVTGQVPVIFEPNRPKDIGALNSPTSSGYCGVARMGSMAVPYSAMITAFRPVAVGGSAGAAYCRAPSRSALNTPLASSYTNSTSYTRASATDADIYAAVDAVKPVGTVMWVAIR
;
A
#
# COMPACT_ATOMS: atom_id res chain seq x y z
N MET A 1 10.00 -36.14 -10.34
CA MET A 1 10.02 -36.51 -8.91
C MET A 1 10.23 -35.24 -8.13
N MET A 2 9.24 -34.82 -7.35
CA MET A 2 9.27 -33.57 -6.61
C MET A 2 9.88 -33.84 -5.23
N ILE A 3 10.76 -32.96 -4.73
CA ILE A 3 11.42 -33.19 -3.43
C ILE A 3 10.36 -33.25 -2.33
N GLY A 4 10.40 -34.33 -1.54
CA GLY A 4 9.47 -34.57 -0.43
C GLY A 4 8.09 -35.10 -0.82
N ASP A 5 7.90 -35.51 -2.08
CA ASP A 5 6.76 -36.34 -2.47
C ASP A 5 6.90 -37.77 -1.90
N GLN A 6 5.80 -38.52 -1.87
CA GLN A 6 5.77 -39.87 -1.30
C GLN A 6 6.79 -40.80 -1.99
N GLN A 7 6.98 -40.67 -3.30
CA GLN A 7 7.95 -41.51 -4.01
C GLN A 7 9.39 -41.14 -3.60
N ASP A 8 9.69 -39.85 -3.36
CA ASP A 8 11.04 -39.37 -3.00
C ASP A 8 11.42 -39.93 -1.64
N ILE A 9 10.50 -39.80 -0.70
CA ILE A 9 10.68 -40.33 0.64
C ILE A 9 10.76 -41.86 0.61
N PHE A 10 9.93 -42.55 -0.17
CA PHE A 10 10.03 -44.00 -0.33
C PHE A 10 11.42 -44.43 -0.82
N LYS A 11 11.94 -43.77 -1.86
CA LYS A 11 13.29 -44.08 -2.39
C LYS A 11 14.38 -43.82 -1.34
N ARG A 12 14.27 -42.74 -0.57
CA ARG A 12 15.21 -42.43 0.52
C ARG A 12 15.15 -43.45 1.63
N LEU A 13 13.95 -43.85 2.08
CA LEU A 13 13.76 -44.88 3.09
C LEU A 13 14.31 -46.24 2.61
N ARG A 14 14.05 -46.61 1.35
CA ARG A 14 14.58 -47.85 0.76
C ARG A 14 16.10 -47.82 0.67
N ALA A 15 16.69 -46.67 0.36
CA ALA A 15 18.15 -46.50 0.29
C ALA A 15 18.84 -46.58 1.66
N LEU A 16 18.13 -46.38 2.77
CA LEU A 16 18.66 -46.55 4.12
C LEU A 16 18.76 -48.03 4.56
N LEU A 17 18.08 -48.94 3.87
CA LEU A 17 18.11 -50.36 4.18
C LEU A 17 19.27 -51.06 3.46
N PRO A 18 19.95 -52.02 4.10
CA PRO A 18 20.96 -52.84 3.44
C PRO A 18 20.37 -53.59 2.25
N THR A 19 20.97 -53.42 1.07
CA THR A 19 20.52 -54.06 -0.17
C THR A 19 20.59 -55.59 -0.12
N THR A 20 21.45 -56.14 0.75
CA THR A 20 21.63 -57.58 0.95
C THR A 20 20.49 -58.24 1.72
N TRP A 21 19.76 -57.49 2.56
CA TRP A 21 18.67 -58.05 3.38
C TRP A 21 17.37 -58.21 2.60
N PHE A 22 17.15 -57.35 1.60
CA PHE A 22 15.94 -57.35 0.79
C PHE A 22 16.29 -57.20 -0.70
N PRO A 23 16.85 -58.26 -1.32
CA PRO A 23 17.18 -58.24 -2.73
C PRO A 23 15.90 -58.18 -3.58
N GLY A 24 15.89 -57.35 -4.63
CA GLY A 24 14.77 -57.26 -5.56
C GLY A 24 13.50 -56.61 -4.98
N VAL A 25 12.33 -57.07 -5.46
CA VAL A 25 11.01 -56.54 -5.08
C VAL A 25 10.53 -57.22 -3.80
N ALA A 26 10.34 -56.46 -2.72
CA ALA A 26 9.91 -56.99 -1.43
C ALA A 26 8.53 -56.42 -1.09
N LEU A 27 7.46 -57.02 -1.63
CA LEU A 27 6.09 -56.47 -1.64
C LEU A 27 5.58 -55.97 -0.28
N ILE A 28 5.78 -56.74 0.80
CA ILE A 28 5.31 -56.37 2.14
C ILE A 28 6.11 -55.20 2.70
N LEU A 29 7.44 -55.26 2.55
CA LEU A 29 8.33 -54.18 2.98
C LEU A 29 8.04 -52.90 2.20
N ASP A 30 7.86 -52.99 0.89
CA ASP A 30 7.58 -51.85 0.03
C ASP A 30 6.23 -51.23 0.38
N ALA A 31 5.20 -52.04 0.68
CA ALA A 31 3.91 -51.55 1.16
C ALA A 31 4.03 -50.82 2.51
N LEU A 32 4.78 -51.39 3.47
CA LEU A 32 5.03 -50.76 4.77
C LEU A 32 5.78 -49.43 4.62
N LEU A 33 6.86 -49.41 3.83
CA LEU A 33 7.63 -48.21 3.56
C LEU A 33 6.82 -47.15 2.84
N ASN A 34 5.88 -47.52 1.97
CA ASN A 34 4.96 -46.58 1.34
C ASN A 34 4.02 -45.92 2.36
N GLY A 35 3.50 -46.67 3.33
CA GLY A 35 2.69 -46.10 4.42
C GLY A 35 3.48 -45.10 5.27
N ILE A 36 4.73 -45.42 5.61
CA ILE A 36 5.64 -44.50 6.33
C ILE A 36 5.97 -43.28 5.46
N ALA A 37 6.26 -43.49 4.18
CA ALA A 37 6.58 -42.42 3.24
C ALA A 37 5.41 -41.44 3.06
N TYR A 38 4.17 -41.93 3.07
CA TYR A 38 2.97 -41.09 3.05
C TYR A 38 2.91 -40.17 4.26
N ALA A 39 3.08 -40.71 5.47
CA ALA A 39 3.04 -39.91 6.70
C ALA A 39 4.14 -38.84 6.75
N ILE A 40 5.37 -39.19 6.34
CA ILE A 40 6.49 -38.24 6.28
C ILE A 40 6.26 -37.20 5.17
N SER A 41 5.68 -37.58 4.03
CA SER A 41 5.37 -36.63 2.94
C SER A 41 4.35 -35.60 3.39
N PHE A 42 3.35 -36.02 4.16
CA PHE A 42 2.39 -35.11 4.78
C PHE A 42 3.05 -34.16 5.79
N ALA A 43 3.92 -34.66 6.66
CA ALA A 43 4.67 -33.78 7.59
C ALA A 43 5.58 -32.80 6.84
N TYR A 44 6.22 -33.23 5.76
CA TYR A 44 7.05 -32.37 4.92
C TYR A 44 6.23 -31.30 4.20
N SER A 45 5.02 -31.63 3.71
CA SER A 45 4.16 -30.65 3.06
C SER A 45 3.71 -29.55 4.03
N LEU A 46 3.42 -29.90 5.30
CA LEU A 46 3.13 -28.93 6.36
C LEU A 46 4.34 -28.02 6.65
N TRP A 47 5.54 -28.58 6.75
CA TRP A 47 6.76 -27.79 6.93
C TRP A 47 7.02 -26.84 5.74
N ALA A 48 6.87 -27.35 4.52
CA ALA A 48 7.07 -26.56 3.30
C ALA A 48 6.05 -25.42 3.20
N TYR A 49 4.79 -25.69 3.55
CA TYR A 49 3.76 -24.67 3.67
C TYR A 49 4.12 -23.62 4.72
N ALA A 50 4.46 -24.04 5.95
CA ALA A 50 4.83 -23.13 7.03
C ALA A 50 6.00 -22.22 6.65
N LYS A 51 7.00 -22.76 5.94
CA LYS A 51 8.13 -21.98 5.42
C LYS A 51 7.67 -20.83 4.51
N LEU A 52 6.71 -21.08 3.61
CA LEU A 52 6.16 -20.03 2.72
C LEU A 52 5.46 -18.92 3.51
N GLN A 53 4.85 -19.24 4.64
CA GLN A 53 4.15 -18.25 5.48
C GLN A 53 5.10 -17.32 6.26
N THR A 54 6.40 -17.61 6.30
CA THR A 54 7.39 -16.78 7.04
C THR A 54 7.86 -15.52 6.31
N ARG A 55 7.37 -15.26 5.09
CA ARG A 55 7.80 -14.12 4.27
C ARG A 55 6.57 -13.46 3.63
N ILE A 56 6.51 -12.12 3.70
CA ILE A 56 5.44 -11.32 3.07
C ILE A 56 5.25 -11.69 1.59
N ALA A 57 6.35 -11.94 0.87
CA ALA A 57 6.33 -12.28 -0.55
C ALA A 57 5.56 -13.56 -0.89
N THR A 58 5.53 -14.53 0.03
CA THR A 58 5.00 -15.88 -0.22
C THR A 58 3.85 -16.27 0.71
N ALA A 59 3.58 -15.48 1.76
CA ALA A 59 2.48 -15.73 2.67
C ALA A 59 1.12 -15.57 1.98
N THR A 60 0.17 -16.40 2.39
CA THR A 60 -1.20 -16.48 1.86
C THR A 60 -2.22 -16.49 2.98
N ASP A 61 -3.48 -16.22 2.63
CA ASP A 61 -4.63 -16.36 3.53
C ASP A 61 -4.45 -15.60 4.86
N GLY A 62 -4.91 -16.18 5.97
CA GLY A 62 -4.83 -15.58 7.30
C GLY A 62 -3.41 -15.32 7.82
N TRP A 63 -2.38 -15.98 7.27
CA TRP A 63 -0.99 -15.67 7.65
C TRP A 63 -0.56 -14.30 7.16
N LEU A 64 -0.97 -13.94 5.95
CA LEU A 64 -0.73 -12.60 5.41
C LEU A 64 -1.48 -11.52 6.21
N ASP A 65 -2.63 -11.87 6.80
CA ASP A 65 -3.38 -10.97 7.69
C ASP A 65 -2.69 -10.78 9.03
N MET A 66 -2.16 -11.84 9.63
CA MET A 66 -1.37 -11.74 10.87
C MET A 66 -0.12 -10.90 10.65
N ILE A 67 0.57 -11.06 9.52
CA ILE A 67 1.74 -10.23 9.20
C ILE A 67 1.33 -8.75 9.07
N ALA A 68 0.21 -8.45 8.40
CA ALA A 68 -0.28 -7.08 8.33
C ALA A 68 -0.61 -6.51 9.71
N TRP A 69 -1.20 -7.32 10.59
CA TRP A 69 -1.53 -6.94 11.96
C TRP A 69 -0.28 -6.66 12.80
N ASP A 70 0.80 -7.42 12.65
CA ASP A 70 2.05 -7.18 13.38
C ASP A 70 2.67 -5.81 13.03
N PHE A 71 2.62 -5.42 11.75
CA PHE A 71 3.20 -4.14 11.30
C PHE A 71 2.28 -2.93 11.50
N PHE A 72 0.98 -3.12 11.34
CA PHE A 72 0.03 -2.00 11.22
C PHE A 72 -1.13 -2.07 12.23
N GLY A 73 -1.31 -3.19 12.94
CA GLY A 73 -2.46 -3.44 13.79
C GLY A 73 -3.77 -3.20 13.04
N ALA A 74 -4.70 -2.50 13.69
CA ALA A 74 -6.00 -2.17 13.11
C ALA A 74 -5.94 -1.12 11.97
N SER A 75 -4.78 -0.50 11.70
CA SER A 75 -4.67 0.56 10.70
C SER A 75 -4.60 0.04 9.25
N LEU A 76 -4.26 -1.23 9.05
CA LEU A 76 -4.29 -1.87 7.72
C LEU A 76 -4.95 -3.25 7.80
N LEU A 77 -6.23 -3.29 7.41
CA LEU A 77 -7.00 -4.52 7.33
C LEU A 77 -7.30 -4.91 5.88
N ARG A 78 -7.40 -6.23 5.66
CA ARG A 78 -7.83 -6.79 4.37
C ARG A 78 -9.29 -6.42 4.13
N ALA A 79 -9.58 -5.90 2.94
CA ALA A 79 -10.95 -5.62 2.55
C ALA A 79 -11.70 -6.93 2.24
N ALA A 80 -13.02 -6.93 2.44
CA ALA A 80 -13.85 -8.08 2.10
C ALA A 80 -13.67 -8.46 0.61
N GLY A 81 -13.36 -9.73 0.35
CA GLY A 81 -13.13 -10.24 -1.01
C GLY A 81 -11.81 -9.81 -1.65
N GLN A 82 -10.89 -9.17 -0.91
CA GLN A 82 -9.59 -8.77 -1.44
C GLN A 82 -8.66 -9.99 -1.60
N SER A 83 -8.02 -10.11 -2.78
CA SER A 83 -7.03 -11.16 -3.04
C SER A 83 -5.71 -10.95 -2.29
N ASP A 84 -4.98 -12.03 -2.04
CA ASP A 84 -3.67 -12.00 -1.40
C ASP A 84 -2.67 -11.10 -2.14
N ASP A 85 -2.65 -11.14 -3.47
CA ASP A 85 -1.74 -10.31 -4.27
C ASP A 85 -2.03 -8.82 -4.10
N SER A 86 -3.31 -8.44 -4.16
CA SER A 86 -3.73 -7.06 -3.95
C SER A 86 -3.41 -6.60 -2.52
N PHE A 87 -3.65 -7.46 -1.52
CA PHE A 87 -3.40 -7.12 -0.13
C PHE A 87 -1.90 -7.01 0.17
N ARG A 88 -1.08 -7.93 -0.36
CA ARG A 88 0.38 -7.90 -0.27
C ARG A 88 0.96 -6.61 -0.83
N ILE A 89 0.46 -6.15 -1.98
CA ILE A 89 0.88 -4.87 -2.56
C ILE A 89 0.58 -3.73 -1.59
N ARG A 90 -0.60 -3.69 -0.94
CA ARG A 90 -0.92 -2.67 0.07
C ARG A 90 0.01 -2.73 1.27
N ILE A 91 0.34 -3.92 1.77
CA ILE A 91 1.29 -4.11 2.88
C ILE A 91 2.65 -3.51 2.49
N VAL A 92 3.19 -3.90 1.33
CA VAL A 92 4.50 -3.44 0.85
C VAL A 92 4.51 -1.92 0.64
N ILE A 93 3.46 -1.35 0.04
CA ILE A 93 3.34 0.10 -0.16
C ILE A 93 3.37 0.82 1.19
N ASN A 94 2.63 0.36 2.19
CA ASN A 94 2.58 1.04 3.50
C ASN A 94 3.88 0.83 4.30
N LEU A 95 4.56 -0.30 4.13
CA LEU A 95 5.82 -0.60 4.81
C LEU A 95 6.95 0.33 4.34
N PHE A 96 6.99 0.60 3.04
CA PHE A 96 8.01 1.46 2.42
C PHE A 96 7.50 2.86 2.05
N ARG A 97 6.33 3.24 2.56
CA ARG A 97 5.81 4.59 2.35
C ARG A 97 6.75 5.60 2.99
N GLY A 98 7.24 6.54 2.18
CA GLY A 98 8.07 7.62 2.67
C GLY A 98 7.36 8.40 3.78
N LYS A 99 8.10 8.82 4.79
CA LYS A 99 7.64 9.69 5.88
C LYS A 99 8.65 10.81 6.13
N GLY A 100 8.20 11.88 6.78
CA GLY A 100 9.05 12.97 7.25
C GLY A 100 9.73 13.81 6.17
N THR A 101 9.33 13.67 4.90
CA THR A 101 9.93 14.43 3.79
C THR A 101 8.87 15.16 2.97
N ARG A 102 9.26 16.27 2.34
CA ARG A 102 8.37 17.04 1.46
C ARG A 102 7.75 16.20 0.33
N PRO A 103 8.49 15.32 -0.38
CA PRO A 103 7.89 14.45 -1.39
C PRO A 103 6.89 13.45 -0.79
N ALA A 104 7.19 12.88 0.38
CA ALA A 104 6.27 11.98 1.07
C ALA A 104 4.95 12.68 1.46
N MET A 105 5.04 13.90 1.99
CA MET A 105 3.87 14.73 2.33
C MET A 105 3.05 15.08 1.08
N ALA A 106 3.71 15.46 -0.01
CA ALA A 106 3.02 15.72 -1.28
C ALA A 106 2.33 14.47 -1.84
N GLN A 107 3.00 13.31 -1.74
CA GLN A 107 2.46 12.05 -2.24
C GLN A 107 1.26 11.58 -1.41
N VAL A 108 1.33 11.60 -0.07
CA VAL A 108 0.20 11.14 0.76
C VAL A 108 -1.04 12.01 0.56
N LEU A 109 -0.86 13.33 0.44
CA LEU A 109 -1.99 14.23 0.19
C LEU A 109 -2.56 14.02 -1.22
N LYS A 110 -1.71 13.80 -2.22
CA LYS A 110 -2.17 13.44 -3.57
C LYS A 110 -2.90 12.09 -3.60
N ASP A 111 -2.43 11.08 -2.85
CA ASP A 111 -3.08 9.77 -2.78
C ASP A 111 -4.48 9.89 -2.15
N VAL A 112 -4.65 10.77 -1.16
CA VAL A 112 -5.91 10.98 -0.44
C VAL A 112 -6.88 11.87 -1.23
N THR A 113 -6.40 12.94 -1.86
CA THR A 113 -7.26 13.97 -2.47
C THR A 113 -7.25 13.93 -4.00
N GLY A 114 -6.35 13.17 -4.62
CA GLY A 114 -6.10 13.23 -6.05
C GLY A 114 -5.38 14.51 -6.51
N GLN A 115 -5.08 15.45 -5.60
CA GLN A 115 -4.49 16.74 -5.93
C GLN A 115 -3.17 16.97 -5.20
N VAL A 116 -2.20 17.52 -5.92
CA VAL A 116 -0.88 17.84 -5.34
C VAL A 116 -1.02 19.08 -4.45
N PRO A 117 -0.61 19.02 -3.17
CA PRO A 117 -0.67 20.17 -2.28
C PRO A 117 0.39 21.21 -2.61
N VAL A 118 0.19 22.44 -2.14
CA VAL A 118 1.23 23.48 -2.16
C VAL A 118 1.91 23.51 -0.79
N ILE A 119 3.19 23.16 -0.75
CA ILE A 119 3.99 23.13 0.49
C ILE A 119 5.02 24.27 0.45
N PHE A 120 5.04 25.06 1.52
CA PHE A 120 5.98 26.14 1.78
C PHE A 120 6.76 25.88 3.07
N GLU A 121 8.08 25.88 2.97
CA GLU A 121 8.99 25.75 4.11
C GLU A 121 9.76 27.07 4.32
N PRO A 122 9.54 27.82 5.42
CA PRO A 122 10.16 29.12 5.66
C PRO A 122 11.70 29.10 5.67
N ASN A 123 12.30 27.97 6.01
CA ASN A 123 13.77 27.80 6.04
C ASN A 123 14.35 27.26 4.73
N ARG A 124 13.53 27.08 3.69
CA ARG A 124 13.96 26.55 2.40
C ARG A 124 14.14 27.68 1.39
N PRO A 125 15.37 28.00 0.94
CA PRO A 125 15.61 29.10 -0.01
C PRO A 125 14.82 29.01 -1.31
N LYS A 126 14.50 27.80 -1.77
CA LYS A 126 13.67 27.57 -2.96
C LYS A 126 12.21 28.02 -2.80
N ASP A 127 11.72 28.09 -1.56
CA ASP A 127 10.32 28.38 -1.25
C ASP A 127 10.09 29.87 -0.89
N ILE A 128 11.14 30.61 -0.52
CA ILE A 128 11.09 32.03 -0.11
C ILE A 128 11.66 33.01 -1.15
N GLY A 129 12.40 32.50 -2.14
CA GLY A 129 13.14 33.36 -3.06
C GLY A 129 14.41 33.92 -2.43
N ALA A 130 15.49 33.95 -3.19
CA ALA A 130 16.77 34.48 -2.75
C ALA A 130 17.35 35.41 -3.82
N LEU A 131 18.03 36.47 -3.37
CA LEU A 131 18.74 37.37 -4.27
C LEU A 131 19.89 36.61 -4.94
N ASN A 132 20.00 36.74 -6.27
CA ASN A 132 21.08 36.14 -7.07
C ASN A 132 21.26 34.61 -6.90
N SER A 133 20.20 33.89 -6.54
CA SER A 133 20.26 32.42 -6.39
C SER A 133 19.91 31.72 -7.71
N PRO A 134 20.76 30.81 -8.22
CA PRO A 134 20.48 30.06 -9.43
C PRO A 134 19.38 28.99 -9.24
N THR A 135 18.92 28.77 -8.01
CA THR A 135 18.01 27.67 -7.66
C THR A 135 16.67 28.10 -7.07
N SER A 136 16.45 29.41 -6.89
CA SER A 136 15.20 30.00 -6.43
C SER A 136 14.61 30.87 -7.55
N SER A 137 13.30 31.10 -7.57
CA SER A 137 12.67 31.98 -8.58
C SER A 137 12.99 33.48 -8.41
N GLY A 138 14.00 33.82 -7.60
CA GLY A 138 14.44 35.19 -7.32
C GLY A 138 13.63 35.86 -6.20
N TYR A 139 14.21 36.92 -5.61
CA TYR A 139 13.60 37.68 -4.51
C TYR A 139 12.19 38.19 -4.84
N CYS A 140 11.97 38.66 -6.08
CA CYS A 140 10.65 39.15 -6.52
C CYS A 140 9.73 38.04 -7.08
N GLY A 141 10.21 36.82 -7.27
CA GLY A 141 9.48 35.77 -8.01
C GLY A 141 8.70 34.78 -7.15
N VAL A 142 8.88 34.76 -5.82
CA VAL A 142 8.23 33.77 -4.94
C VAL A 142 7.20 34.39 -3.98
N ALA A 143 7.12 35.72 -3.85
CA ALA A 143 6.14 36.46 -3.02
C ALA A 143 5.89 35.87 -1.62
N ARG A 144 6.89 35.23 -1.01
CA ARG A 144 6.80 34.55 0.28
C ARG A 144 8.07 34.84 1.06
N MET A 145 7.94 35.37 2.27
CA MET A 145 9.08 35.60 3.16
C MET A 145 9.13 34.51 4.22
N GLY A 146 10.31 33.99 4.50
CA GLY A 146 10.54 33.04 5.59
C GLY A 146 11.35 33.67 6.71
N SER A 147 11.31 33.04 7.89
CA SER A 147 12.10 33.45 9.04
C SER A 147 12.72 32.22 9.69
N MET A 148 14.03 32.30 9.97
CA MET A 148 14.74 31.27 10.72
C MET A 148 14.35 31.22 12.20
N ALA A 149 13.61 32.23 12.70
CA ALA A 149 13.10 32.25 14.07
C ALA A 149 11.95 31.25 14.31
N VAL A 150 11.36 30.70 13.25
CA VAL A 150 10.33 29.65 13.31
C VAL A 150 10.83 28.34 12.68
N PRO A 151 11.87 27.71 13.26
CA PRO A 151 12.40 26.46 12.74
C PRO A 151 11.37 25.33 12.86
N TYR A 152 11.59 24.25 12.10
CA TYR A 152 10.76 23.05 12.13
C TYR A 152 9.28 23.30 11.79
N SER A 153 9.00 24.32 10.97
CA SER A 153 7.65 24.64 10.52
C SER A 153 7.49 24.48 9.01
N ALA A 154 6.30 24.09 8.56
CA ALA A 154 5.89 24.20 7.17
C ALA A 154 4.42 24.64 7.08
N MET A 155 4.08 25.30 5.98
CA MET A 155 2.72 25.71 5.64
C MET A 155 2.26 24.93 4.41
N ILE A 156 1.15 24.22 4.57
CA ILE A 156 0.59 23.31 3.59
C ILE A 156 -0.77 23.85 3.18
N THR A 157 -0.95 24.10 1.88
CA THR A 157 -2.28 24.23 1.29
C THR A 157 -2.67 22.88 0.71
N ALA A 158 -3.60 22.19 1.36
CA ALA A 158 -4.21 20.97 0.87
C ALA A 158 -5.51 21.31 0.12
N PHE A 159 -5.88 20.47 -0.84
CA PHE A 159 -7.09 20.66 -1.63
C PHE A 159 -8.07 19.52 -1.37
N ARG A 160 -9.36 19.82 -1.34
CA ARG A 160 -10.40 18.80 -1.27
C ARG A 160 -10.41 17.94 -2.54
N PRO A 161 -10.83 16.67 -2.45
CA PRO A 161 -10.92 15.82 -3.63
C PRO A 161 -11.78 16.43 -4.72
N VAL A 162 -11.31 16.32 -5.97
CA VAL A 162 -12.13 16.69 -7.13
C VAL A 162 -13.27 15.70 -7.22
N ALA A 163 -14.51 16.16 -7.04
CA ALA A 163 -15.67 15.33 -7.25
C ALA A 163 -15.71 14.86 -8.72
N VAL A 164 -15.62 13.55 -8.95
CA VAL A 164 -15.80 12.95 -10.27
C VAL A 164 -17.12 12.20 -10.28
N GLY A 165 -18.12 12.79 -10.94
CA GLY A 165 -19.38 12.14 -11.29
C GLY A 165 -20.49 12.21 -10.24
N GLY A 166 -21.57 12.90 -10.60
CA GLY A 166 -22.93 12.39 -10.41
C GLY A 166 -23.44 11.91 -11.79
N SER A 167 -24.32 10.91 -11.81
CA SER A 167 -25.02 10.49 -13.04
C SER A 167 -25.65 11.71 -13.75
N ALA A 168 -25.64 11.66 -15.08
CA ALA A 168 -26.01 12.76 -15.96
C ALA A 168 -27.40 13.33 -15.66
N GLY A 169 -27.41 14.50 -15.02
CA GLY A 169 -28.47 15.48 -15.13
C GLY A 169 -27.79 16.79 -15.52
N ALA A 170 -27.74 17.06 -16.83
CA ALA A 170 -27.27 18.35 -17.32
C ALA A 170 -28.00 19.45 -16.54
N ALA A 171 -27.26 20.31 -15.84
CA ALA A 171 -27.87 21.46 -15.20
C ALA A 171 -28.52 22.31 -16.29
N TYR A 172 -29.85 22.47 -16.27
CA TYR A 172 -30.58 23.31 -17.24
C TYR A 172 -30.00 24.73 -17.35
N CYS A 173 -29.27 25.19 -16.32
CA CYS A 173 -28.70 26.53 -16.23
C CYS A 173 -27.19 26.60 -16.55
N ARG A 174 -26.48 25.46 -16.68
CA ARG A 174 -25.01 25.37 -16.90
C ARG A 174 -24.60 24.09 -17.65
N ALA A 175 -25.40 23.63 -18.60
CA ALA A 175 -25.02 22.50 -19.43
C ALA A 175 -23.79 22.88 -20.28
N PRO A 176 -22.72 22.06 -20.31
CA PRO A 176 -21.62 22.30 -21.24
C PRO A 176 -22.13 22.24 -22.68
N SER A 177 -21.59 23.08 -23.55
CA SER A 177 -21.98 23.15 -24.98
C SER A 177 -21.75 21.83 -25.74
N ARG A 178 -20.99 20.90 -25.16
CA ARG A 178 -20.83 19.52 -25.61
C ARG A 178 -20.79 18.59 -24.40
N SER A 179 -21.61 17.54 -24.41
CA SER A 179 -21.54 16.43 -23.47
C SER A 179 -21.31 15.14 -24.27
N ALA A 180 -20.33 14.34 -23.87
CA ALA A 180 -20.12 13.01 -24.45
C ALA A 180 -20.83 11.97 -23.58
N LEU A 181 -21.55 11.04 -24.22
CA LEU A 181 -22.04 9.85 -23.54
C LEU A 181 -20.86 9.16 -22.84
N ASN A 182 -20.99 8.88 -21.54
CA ASN A 182 -19.98 8.28 -20.66
C ASN A 182 -18.83 9.18 -20.18
N THR A 183 -18.89 10.51 -20.35
CA THR A 183 -17.92 11.42 -19.70
C THR A 183 -18.56 12.08 -18.46
N PRO A 184 -18.02 11.87 -17.24
CA PRO A 184 -18.52 12.50 -16.03
C PRO A 184 -18.42 14.02 -16.10
N LEU A 185 -19.48 14.73 -15.67
CA LEU A 185 -19.48 16.18 -15.55
C LEU A 185 -19.02 16.60 -14.15
N ALA A 186 -18.34 17.75 -14.06
CA ALA A 186 -17.86 18.31 -12.79
C ALA A 186 -18.98 18.85 -11.88
N SER A 187 -20.23 18.92 -12.37
CA SER A 187 -21.41 19.39 -11.63
C SER A 187 -22.68 18.75 -12.17
N SER A 188 -23.63 18.38 -11.30
CA SER A 188 -24.96 17.89 -11.68
C SER A 188 -26.08 18.67 -10.97
N TYR A 189 -27.28 18.67 -11.55
CA TYR A 189 -28.47 19.34 -10.97
C TYR A 189 -28.84 18.82 -9.57
N THR A 190 -28.58 17.55 -9.28
CA THR A 190 -28.90 16.95 -7.99
C THR A 190 -27.81 17.16 -6.94
N ASN A 191 -26.59 17.56 -7.35
CA ASN A 191 -25.38 17.73 -6.52
C ASN A 191 -25.32 16.77 -5.32
N SER A 192 -25.72 15.52 -5.54
CA SER A 192 -26.04 14.60 -4.45
C SER A 192 -24.78 13.86 -4.08
N THR A 193 -24.29 14.13 -2.86
CA THR A 193 -23.15 13.45 -2.24
C THR A 193 -23.35 11.93 -2.13
N SER A 194 -24.59 11.44 -2.24
CA SER A 194 -24.93 10.01 -2.27
C SER A 194 -24.39 9.24 -3.49
N TYR A 195 -24.02 9.94 -4.58
CA TYR A 195 -23.39 9.33 -5.76
C TYR A 195 -21.86 9.51 -5.79
N THR A 196 -21.31 10.33 -4.89
CA THR A 196 -19.87 10.50 -4.73
C THR A 196 -19.35 9.36 -3.87
N ARG A 197 -18.84 8.29 -4.50
CA ARG A 197 -18.16 7.21 -3.77
C ARG A 197 -16.85 7.75 -3.20
N ALA A 198 -16.88 8.10 -1.91
CA ALA A 198 -15.77 8.44 -1.04
C ALA A 198 -14.86 9.59 -1.54
N SER A 199 -15.29 10.83 -1.35
CA SER A 199 -14.36 11.97 -1.26
C SER A 199 -13.72 11.95 0.13
N ALA A 200 -12.38 11.86 0.22
CA ALA A 200 -11.66 12.09 1.47
C ALA A 200 -12.15 13.36 2.18
N THR A 201 -12.40 13.24 3.47
CA THR A 201 -12.88 14.32 4.33
C THR A 201 -11.75 15.24 4.77
N ASP A 202 -12.07 16.43 5.27
CA ASP A 202 -11.08 17.32 5.89
C ASP A 202 -10.34 16.61 7.05
N ALA A 203 -11.02 15.73 7.79
CA ALA A 203 -10.42 14.90 8.84
C ALA A 203 -9.39 13.90 8.27
N ASP A 204 -9.67 13.29 7.12
CA ASP A 204 -8.74 12.38 6.45
C ASP A 204 -7.47 13.12 5.99
N ILE A 205 -7.62 14.38 5.54
CA ILE A 205 -6.48 15.24 5.18
C ILE A 205 -5.59 15.50 6.39
N TYR A 206 -6.17 15.89 7.54
CA TYR A 206 -5.40 16.10 8.77
C TYR A 206 -4.73 14.81 9.26
N ALA A 207 -5.45 13.68 9.23
CA ALA A 207 -4.89 12.39 9.61
C ALA A 207 -3.72 11.97 8.69
N ALA A 208 -3.82 12.24 7.39
CA ALA A 208 -2.76 11.97 6.42
C ALA A 208 -1.50 12.82 6.69
N VAL A 209 -1.68 14.10 7.02
CA VAL A 209 -0.56 14.97 7.42
C VAL A 209 0.09 14.45 8.69
N ASP A 210 -0.70 14.09 9.70
CA ASP A 210 -0.19 13.62 10.98
C ASP A 210 0.57 12.30 10.87
N ALA A 211 0.10 11.39 10.01
CA ALA A 211 0.73 10.08 9.78
C ALA A 211 2.12 10.15 9.12
N VAL A 212 2.45 11.29 8.48
CA VAL A 212 3.63 11.47 7.63
C VAL A 212 4.54 12.61 8.11
N LYS A 213 4.06 13.55 8.94
CA LYS A 213 4.88 14.66 9.42
C LYS A 213 6.09 14.16 10.24
N PRO A 214 7.25 14.84 10.17
CA PRO A 214 8.34 14.58 11.11
C PRO A 214 7.89 14.91 12.54
N VAL A 215 8.35 14.11 13.51
CA VAL A 215 8.12 14.38 14.93
C VAL A 215 8.78 15.71 15.32
N GLY A 216 8.13 16.48 16.19
CA GLY A 216 8.67 17.76 16.68
C GLY A 216 8.57 18.92 15.68
N THR A 217 7.75 18.78 14.63
CA THR A 217 7.50 19.85 13.64
C THR A 217 6.09 20.42 13.75
N VAL A 218 5.93 21.68 13.35
CA VAL A 218 4.64 22.36 13.26
C VAL A 218 4.22 22.46 11.80
N MET A 219 3.16 21.74 11.44
CA MET A 219 2.60 21.73 10.09
C MET A 219 1.29 22.52 10.08
N TRP A 220 1.31 23.73 9.54
CA TRP A 220 0.12 24.56 9.38
C TRP A 220 -0.63 24.12 8.12
N VAL A 221 -1.89 23.71 8.25
CA VAL A 221 -2.67 23.21 7.11
C VAL A 221 -3.84 24.16 6.83
N ALA A 222 -3.94 24.62 5.59
CA ALA A 222 -5.10 25.30 5.05
C ALA A 222 -5.76 24.41 4.00
N ILE A 223 -7.03 24.06 4.20
CA ILE A 223 -7.80 23.22 3.27
C ILE A 223 -8.63 24.13 2.37
N ARG A 224 -8.51 23.94 1.05
CA ARG A 224 -9.26 24.68 0.03
C ARG A 224 -10.16 23.76 -0.77
#